data_AF-A0A534AF32-F1
#
_entry.id   AF-A0A534AF32-F1
#
_cell.length_a   1.000
_cell.length_b   1.000
_cell.length_c   1.000
_cell.angle_alpha   90.00
_cell.angle_beta   90.00
_cell.angle_gamma   90.00
#
_symmetry.space_group_name_H-M   'P 1'
#
loop_
_entity.id
_entity.type
_entity.pdbx_description
1 polymer ?
#
loop_
_entity_poly.entity_id
_entity_poly.type
_entity_poly.pdbx_seq_one_letter_code
_entity_poly.pdbx_strand_id
1 'polypeptide(L)'
;MLKEYARKTNIGVGFGVITQLIGRALAEQGDMFYLGVAIALAGFSLFIWGCAQYARGKGHSPWFGALGLLSLLGLLVLFFLPDRHKHAS
;
A
#
# COMPACT_ATOMS: atom_id res chain seq x y z
N MET A 1 -11.93 4.17 10.36
CA MET A 1 -11.65 2.80 9.90
C MET A 1 -11.59 1.89 11.09
N LEU A 2 -11.95 0.62 10.92
CA LEU A 2 -11.84 -0.39 11.99
C LEU A 2 -10.37 -0.64 12.36
N LYS A 3 -10.06 -0.83 13.64
CA LYS A 3 -8.68 -0.97 14.16
C LYS A 3 -7.91 -2.16 13.54
N GLU A 4 -8.58 -3.24 13.19
CA GLU A 4 -7.95 -4.40 12.56
C GLU A 4 -7.42 -4.06 11.15
N TYR A 5 -8.24 -3.40 10.33
CA TYR A 5 -7.84 -2.96 8.99
C TYR A 5 -6.82 -1.83 9.04
N ALA A 6 -6.87 -0.99 10.07
CA ALA A 6 -5.83 0.01 10.33
C ALA A 6 -4.45 -0.62 10.47
N ARG A 7 -4.34 -1.68 11.29
CA ARG A 7 -3.08 -2.39 11.49
C ARG A 7 -2.59 -3.04 10.20
N LYS A 8 -3.47 -3.76 9.48
CA LYS A 8 -3.11 -4.41 8.20
C LYS A 8 -2.67 -3.39 7.13
N THR A 9 -3.35 -2.25 7.08
CA THR A 9 -3.03 -1.12 6.20
C THR A 9 -1.66 -0.54 6.51
N ASN A 10 -1.38 -0.22 7.78
CA ASN A 10 -0.10 0.35 8.17
C ASN A 10 1.06 -0.62 7.89
N ILE A 11 0.83 -1.93 8.09
CA ILE A 11 1.79 -2.97 7.70
C ILE A 11 1.97 -2.96 6.19
N GLY A 12 0.92 -3.17 5.39
CA GLY A 12 1.04 -3.29 3.93
C GLY A 12 1.61 -2.05 3.26
N VAL A 13 1.08 -0.86 3.59
CA VAL A 13 1.54 0.43 3.03
C VAL A 13 2.93 0.78 3.56
N GLY A 14 3.14 0.71 4.88
CA GLY A 14 4.42 1.08 5.50
C GLY A 14 5.56 0.16 5.08
N PHE A 15 5.40 -1.16 5.27
CA PHE A 15 6.42 -2.11 4.81
C PHE A 15 6.57 -2.08 3.30
N GLY A 16 5.49 -1.94 2.53
CA GLY A 16 5.55 -1.88 1.07
C GLY A 16 6.43 -0.74 0.56
N VAL A 17 6.26 0.47 1.12
CA VAL A 17 7.08 1.64 0.78
C VAL A 17 8.54 1.45 1.23
N ILE A 18 8.78 1.00 2.47
CA ILE A 18 10.14 0.79 2.98
C ILE A 18 10.88 -0.24 2.12
N THR A 19 10.23 -1.35 1.81
CA THR A 19 10.81 -2.43 0.99
C THR A 19 11.10 -1.95 -0.43
N GLN A 20 10.23 -1.11 -1.01
CA GLN A 20 10.51 -0.49 -2.30
C GLN A 20 11.73 0.42 -2.29
N LEU A 21 11.88 1.25 -1.26
CA LEU A 21 13.02 2.16 -1.15
C LEU A 21 14.33 1.38 -1.00
N ILE A 22 14.33 0.33 -0.17
CA ILE A 22 15.47 -0.57 -0.01
C ILE A 22 15.79 -1.27 -1.35
N GLY A 23 14.78 -1.82 -2.02
CA GLY A 23 14.96 -2.48 -3.32
C GLY A 23 15.54 -1.54 -4.39
N ARG A 24 15.08 -0.29 -4.44
CA ARG A 24 15.65 0.73 -5.34
C ARG A 24 17.09 1.07 -5.02
N ALA A 25 17.42 1.30 -3.74
CA ALA A 25 18.78 1.59 -3.31
C ALA A 25 19.75 0.43 -3.64
N LEU A 26 19.29 -0.82 -3.50
CA LEU A 26 20.04 -2.01 -3.92
C LEU A 26 20.18 -2.11 -5.44
N ALA A 27 19.14 -1.73 -6.19
CA ALA A 27 19.19 -1.77 -7.64
C ALA A 27 20.18 -0.75 -8.24
N GLU A 28 20.39 0.39 -7.57
CA GLU A 28 21.36 1.41 -7.96
C GLU A 28 22.82 0.95 -7.81
N GLN A 29 23.10 -0.06 -6.99
CA GLN A 29 24.46 -0.58 -6.76
C GLN A 29 24.99 -1.47 -7.89
N GLY A 30 24.24 -1.68 -8.98
CA GLY A 30 24.68 -2.39 -10.19
C GLY A 30 24.78 -3.91 -10.03
N ASP A 31 25.63 -4.38 -9.10
CA ASP A 31 25.86 -5.81 -8.84
C ASP A 31 24.62 -6.52 -8.26
N MET A 32 23.76 -5.76 -7.58
CA MET A 32 22.53 -6.28 -6.97
C MET A 32 21.26 -5.89 -7.74
N PHE A 33 21.38 -5.46 -9.00
CA PHE A 33 20.26 -4.93 -9.79
C PHE A 33 19.02 -5.85 -9.76
N TYR A 34 19.19 -7.12 -10.13
CA TYR A 34 18.08 -8.07 -10.20
C TYR A 34 17.43 -8.34 -8.83
N LEU A 35 18.24 -8.40 -7.77
CA LEU A 35 17.76 -8.59 -6.41
C LEU A 35 17.01 -7.35 -5.91
N GLY A 36 17.54 -6.16 -6.17
CA GLY A 36 16.89 -4.89 -5.85
C GLY A 36 15.55 -4.73 -6.56
N VAL A 37 15.48 -5.07 -7.85
CA VAL A 37 14.21 -5.08 -8.62
C VAL A 37 13.21 -6.08 -8.03
N ALA A 38 13.63 -7.30 -7.69
CA ALA A 38 12.75 -8.30 -7.09
C ALA A 38 12.18 -7.83 -5.74
N ILE A 39 13.01 -7.23 -4.89
CA ILE A 39 12.58 -6.65 -3.61
C ILE A 39 11.61 -5.48 -3.85
N ALA A 40 11.89 -4.61 -4.82
CA ALA A 40 11.01 -3.49 -5.13
C ALA A 40 9.63 -3.96 -5.62
N LEU A 41 9.58 -5.02 -6.44
CA LEU A 41 8.32 -5.63 -6.89
C LEU A 41 7.55 -6.31 -5.76
N ALA A 42 8.25 -6.96 -4.82
CA ALA A 42 7.63 -7.52 -3.63
C ALA A 42 7.02 -6.41 -2.75
N GLY A 43 7.76 -5.30 -2.55
CA GLY A 43 7.26 -4.12 -1.85
C GLY A 43 6.04 -3.49 -2.53
N PHE A 44 6.00 -3.47 -3.87
CA PHE A 44 4.84 -3.00 -4.63
C PHE A 44 3.60 -3.88 -4.44
N SER A 45 3.78 -5.21 -4.47
CA SER A 45 2.69 -6.14 -4.19
C SER A 45 2.12 -5.97 -2.78
N LEU A 46 2.99 -5.78 -1.77
CA LEU A 46 2.60 -5.49 -0.40
C LEU A 46 1.86 -4.15 -0.26
N PHE A 47 2.32 -3.12 -0.98
CA PHE A 47 1.70 -1.80 -1.00
C PHE A 47 0.27 -1.85 -1.56
N ILE A 48 0.06 -2.55 -2.68
CA ILE A 48 -1.27 -2.73 -3.28
C ILE A 48 -2.20 -3.47 -2.31
N TRP A 49 -1.70 -4.54 -1.68
CA TRP A 49 -2.47 -5.26 -0.67
C TRP A 49 -2.83 -4.35 0.52
N GLY A 50 -1.90 -3.52 0.99
CA GLY A 50 -2.15 -2.49 2.01
C GLY A 50 -3.25 -1.51 1.60
N CYS A 51 -3.25 -1.06 0.35
CA CYS A 51 -4.29 -0.18 -0.19
C CYS A 51 -5.67 -0.86 -0.26
N ALA A 52 -5.72 -2.15 -0.62
CA ALA A 52 -6.97 -2.92 -0.60
C ALA A 52 -7.54 -3.06 0.82
N GLN A 53 -6.68 -3.25 1.82
CA GLN A 53 -7.11 -3.26 3.23
C GLN A 53 -7.52 -1.87 3.73
N TYR A 54 -6.89 -0.81 3.23
CA TYR A 54 -7.28 0.57 3.53
C TYR A 54 -8.71 0.85 3.05
N ALA A 55 -9.01 0.50 1.79
CA ALA A 55 -10.34 0.67 1.21
C ALA A 55 -11.40 -0.15 1.96
N ARG A 56 -11.12 -1.43 2.24
CA ARG A 56 -11.99 -2.28 3.07
C ARG A 56 -12.21 -1.72 4.47
N GLY A 57 -11.14 -1.20 5.09
CA GLY A 57 -11.19 -0.64 6.44
C GLY A 57 -12.06 0.61 6.56
N LYS A 58 -12.31 1.32 5.45
CA LYS A 58 -13.24 2.45 5.34
C LYS A 58 -14.64 2.05 4.89
N GLY A 59 -14.91 0.76 4.70
CA GLY A 59 -16.22 0.23 4.29
C GLY A 59 -16.48 0.33 2.79
N HIS A 60 -15.44 0.46 1.97
CA HIS A 60 -15.55 0.43 0.52
C HIS A 60 -15.12 -0.92 -0.06
N SER A 61 -15.46 -1.17 -1.32
CA SER A 61 -15.06 -2.37 -2.04
C SER A 61 -13.52 -2.47 -2.11
N PRO A 62 -12.91 -3.65 -1.91
CA PRO A 62 -11.46 -3.85 -2.05
C PRO A 62 -10.91 -3.46 -3.43
N TRP A 63 -11.77 -3.39 -4.45
CA TRP A 63 -11.41 -2.91 -5.79
C TRP A 63 -10.89 -1.47 -5.78
N PHE A 64 -11.32 -0.63 -4.85
CA PHE A 64 -10.72 0.70 -4.67
C PHE A 64 -9.24 0.62 -4.28
N GLY A 65 -8.79 -0.49 -3.69
CA GLY A 65 -7.36 -0.74 -3.46
C GLY A 65 -6.50 -0.79 -4.71
N ALA A 66 -7.08 -1.09 -5.87
CA ALA A 66 -6.40 -1.03 -7.16
C ALA A 66 -5.92 0.40 -7.50
N LEU A 67 -6.50 1.43 -6.89
CA LEU A 67 -5.97 2.80 -7.00
C LEU A 67 -4.52 2.87 -6.48
N GLY A 68 -4.12 2.00 -5.55
CA GLY A 68 -2.72 1.86 -5.11
C GLY A 68 -1.73 1.52 -6.23
N LEU A 69 -2.19 1.05 -7.40
CA LEU A 69 -1.34 0.93 -8.59
C LEU A 69 -0.80 2.29 -9.07
N LEU A 70 -1.54 3.38 -8.82
CA LEU A 70 -1.08 4.76 -9.03
C LEU A 70 -0.10 5.22 -7.93
N SER A 71 0.41 4.31 -7.10
CA SER A 71 1.36 4.59 -6.01
C SER A 71 0.80 5.63 -5.02
N LEU A 72 1.60 6.66 -4.70
CA LEU A 72 1.24 7.73 -3.77
C LEU A 72 -0.04 8.49 -4.15
N LEU A 73 -0.30 8.69 -5.45
CA LEU A 73 -1.53 9.35 -5.90
C LEU A 73 -2.76 8.51 -5.55
N GLY A 74 -2.67 7.20 -5.76
CA GLY A 74 -3.69 6.25 -5.35
C GLY A 74 -3.99 6.28 -3.86
N LEU A 75 -2.92 6.29 -3.06
CA LEU A 75 -3.02 6.37 -1.60
C LEU A 75 -3.65 7.69 -1.15
N LEU A 76 -3.35 8.81 -1.82
CA LEU A 76 -3.92 10.12 -1.55
C LEU A 76 -5.43 10.15 -1.84
N VAL A 77 -5.86 9.56 -2.96
CA VAL A 77 -7.30 9.39 -3.25
C VAL A 77 -7.97 8.53 -2.19
N LEU A 78 -7.36 7.42 -1.77
CA LEU A 78 -7.86 6.60 -0.67
C LEU A 78 -7.95 7.37 0.64
N PHE A 79 -6.98 8.26 0.90
CA PHE A 79 -6.95 9.08 2.10
C PHE A 79 -8.17 10.00 2.19
N PHE A 80 -8.57 10.62 1.09
CA PHE A 80 -9.79 11.45 1.03
C PHE A 80 -11.09 10.64 0.94
N LEU A 81 -11.01 9.33 0.68
CA LEU A 81 -12.19 8.48 0.57
C LEU A 81 -13.02 8.54 1.88
N PRO A 82 -14.33 8.82 1.82
CA PRO A 82 -15.16 8.97 3.01
C PRO A 82 -15.25 7.66 3.78
N ASP A 83 -15.15 7.74 5.11
CA ASP A 83 -15.21 6.58 5.98
C ASP A 83 -16.67 6.19 6.26
N ARG A 84 -17.17 5.18 5.54
CA ARG A 84 -18.56 4.70 5.65
C ARG A 84 -18.87 4.12 7.03
N HIS A 85 -17.85 3.62 7.75
CA HIS A 85 -18.03 3.12 9.12
C HIS A 85 -18.19 4.24 10.15
N LYS A 86 -17.80 5.47 9.81
CA LYS A 86 -17.93 6.64 10.68
C LYS A 86 -19.30 7.33 10.57
N HIS A 87 -20.10 6.95 9.57
CA HIS A 87 -21.43 7.52 9.30
C HIS A 87 -22.60 6.56 9.61
N ALA A 88 -22.32 5.43 10.27
CA ALA A 88 -23.34 4.48 10.73
C ALA A 88 -23.70 4.65 12.22
N SER A 89 -23.50 5.86 12.77
CA SER A 89 -23.88 6.25 14.14
C SER A 89 -24.93 7.35 14.11
#